data_AF-A0A853IXH3-F1
#
_entry.id   AF-A0A853IXH3-F1
#
_cell.length_a   1.000
_cell.length_b   1.000
_cell.length_c   1.000
_cell.angle_alpha   90.00
_cell.angle_beta   90.00
_cell.angle_gamma   90.00
#
_symmetry.space_group_name_H-M   'P 1'
#
loop_
_entity.id
_entity.type
_entity.pdbx_description
1 polymer ?
#
loop_
_entity_poly.entity_id
_entity_poly.type
_entity_poly.pdbx_seq_one_letter_code
_entity_poly.pdbx_strand_id
1 'polypeptide(L)' 'MRHGQPQHRLPATGAAGRYIAVGEVERRGRQLAFTHARLLREEDRAVVATATSTLALVLPA' A
#
# COMPACT_ATOMS: atom_id res chain seq x y z
N MET A 1 -29.08 -21.56 -27.50
CA MET A 1 -28.62 -21.61 -26.09
C MET A 1 -27.33 -20.82 -26.00
N ARG A 2 -27.31 -19.66 -25.32
CA ARG A 2 -26.12 -18.78 -25.21
C ARG A 2 -25.37 -19.14 -23.93
N HIS A 3 -24.15 -19.67 -24.07
CA HIS A 3 -23.23 -19.88 -22.95
C HIS A 3 -22.87 -18.52 -22.33
N GLY A 4 -23.30 -18.31 -21.08
CA GLY A 4 -22.91 -17.14 -20.29
C GLY A 4 -21.41 -17.15 -20.04
N GLN A 5 -20.73 -16.06 -20.41
CA GLN A 5 -19.31 -15.86 -20.12
C GLN A 5 -19.04 -15.94 -18.61
N PRO A 6 -17.94 -16.55 -18.16
CA PRO A 6 -17.54 -16.51 -16.76
C PRO A 6 -17.22 -15.06 -16.41
N GLN A 7 -17.98 -14.51 -15.46
CA GLN A 7 -17.77 -13.17 -14.96
C GLN A 7 -16.35 -13.07 -14.41
N HIS A 8 -15.54 -12.19 -15.00
CA HIS A 8 -14.21 -11.83 -14.51
C HIS A 8 -14.38 -11.12 -13.17
N ARG A 9 -14.52 -11.91 -12.10
CA ARG A 9 -14.64 -11.41 -10.73
C ARG A 9 -13.34 -10.69 -10.40
N LEU A 10 -13.41 -9.35 -10.33
CA LEU A 10 -12.36 -8.54 -9.73
C LEU A 10 -12.04 -9.18 -8.36
N PRO A 11 -10.76 -9.40 -8.02
CA PRO A 11 -10.39 -10.04 -6.78
C PRO A 11 -11.08 -9.31 -5.62
N ALA A 12 -11.63 -10.10 -4.70
CA ALA A 12 -12.38 -9.59 -3.56
C ALA A 12 -11.59 -8.44 -2.93
N THR A 13 -12.23 -7.28 -2.80
CA THR A 13 -11.74 -6.18 -1.98
C THR A 13 -11.24 -6.79 -0.67
N GLY A 14 -9.94 -6.65 -0.40
CA GLY A 14 -9.20 -7.44 0.58
C GLY A 14 -9.96 -7.64 1.89
N ALA A 15 -9.77 -8.81 2.51
CA ALA A 15 -10.45 -9.20 3.74
C ALA A 15 -10.57 -8.01 4.72
N ALA A 16 -11.78 -7.73 5.21
CA ALA A 16 -11.94 -6.68 6.21
C ALA A 16 -11.20 -7.07 7.50
N GLY A 17 -10.60 -6.11 8.20
CA GLY A 17 -9.84 -6.38 9.41
C GLY A 17 -8.99 -5.18 9.85
N ARG A 18 -8.21 -5.38 10.92
CA ARG A 18 -7.28 -4.37 11.43
C ARG A 18 -5.90 -4.57 10.82
N TYR A 19 -5.34 -3.45 10.37
CA TYR A 19 -4.06 -3.39 9.69
C TYR A 19 -3.18 -2.31 10.31
N ILE A 20 -1.87 -2.50 10.18
CA ILE A 20 -0.84 -1.59 10.66
C ILE A 20 -0.02 -1.18 9.44
N ALA A 21 0.00 0.12 9.14
CA ALA A 21 0.87 0.67 8.11
C ALA A 21 2.18 1.14 8.77
N VAL A 22 3.31 0.62 8.29
CA VAL A 22 4.65 1.06 8.71
C VAL A 22 5.35 1.63 7.49
N GLY A 23 5.85 2.85 7.61
CA GLY A 23 6.59 3.55 6.55
C GLY A 23 8.01 3.90 6.99
N GLU A 24 8.95 3.76 6.06
CA GLU A 24 10.36 4.11 6.23
C GLU A 24 10.76 5.13 5.15
N VAL A 25 11.55 6.13 5.52
CA VAL A 25 12.18 7.05 4.57
C VAL A 25 13.50 6.44 4.13
N GLU A 26 13.52 5.90 2.91
CA GLU A 26 14.72 5.27 2.36
C GLU A 26 15.78 6.33 1.99
N ARG A 27 15.33 7.46 1.43
CA ARG A 27 16.22 8.54 1.00
C ARG A 27 15.53 9.90 1.16
N ARG A 28 16.25 10.86 1.74
CA ARG A 28 15.82 12.26 1.86
C ARG A 28 16.79 13.19 1.13
N GLY A 29 16.30 13.90 0.12
CA GLY A 29 16.99 14.99 -0.55
C GLY A 29 16.59 16.36 0.01
N ARG A 30 16.96 17.44 -0.69
CA ARG A 30 16.60 18.81 -0.27
C ARG A 30 15.11 19.12 -0.43
N GLN A 31 14.50 18.65 -1.53
CA GLN A 31 13.11 18.97 -1.89
C GLN A 31 12.21 17.74 -1.94
N LEU A 32 12.77 16.53 -1.94
CA LEU A 32 12.03 15.28 -2.08
C LEU A 32 12.47 14.26 -1.03
N ALA A 33 11.55 13.41 -0.60
CA ALA A 33 11.84 12.16 0.12
C ALA A 33 11.20 10.97 -0.62
N PHE A 34 11.92 9.86 -0.64
CA PHE A 34 11.46 8.59 -1.17
C PHE A 34 11.19 7.66 0.00
N THR A 35 10.01 7.06 0.01
CA THR A 35 9.54 6.24 1.13
C THR A 35 9.05 4.89 0.64
N HIS A 36 9.31 3.88 1.45
CA HIS A 36 8.69 2.57 1.29
C HIS A 36 7.81 2.27 2.49
N ALA A 37 6.64 1.71 2.24
CA ALA A 37 5.66 1.38 3.27
C ALA A 37 5.18 -0.06 3.10
N ARG A 38 4.87 -0.70 4.22
CA ARG A 38 4.30 -2.03 4.31
C ARG A 38 3.00 -1.95 5.08
N LEU A 39 1.98 -2.64 4.59
CA LEU A 39 0.74 -2.88 5.31
C LEU A 39 0.80 -4.28 5.91
N LEU A 40 0.74 -4.37 7.23
CA LEU A 40 0.77 -5.61 7.97
C LEU A 40 -0.63 -5.91 8.50
N ARG A 41 -1.09 -7.16 8.42
CA ARG A 41 -2.27 -7.60 9.18
C ARG A 41 -1.92 -7.61 10.66
N GLU A 42 -2.81 -7.08 11.52
CA GLU A 42 -2.50 -6.91 12.95
C GLU A 42 -2.28 -8.25 13.68
N GLU A 43 -3.06 -9.27 13.33
CA GLU A 43 -3.08 -10.59 13.98
C GLU A 43 -1.74 -11.34 13.91
N ASP A 44 -1.18 -11.46 12.71
CA ASP A 44 -0.02 -12.30 12.42
C ASP A 44 1.21 -11.49 11.97
N ARG A 45 1.07 -10.16 11.84
CA ARG A 45 2.07 -9.26 11.25
C ARG A 45 2.49 -9.65 9.83
N ALA A 46 1.66 -10.42 9.11
CA ALA A 46 1.92 -10.76 7.73
C ALA A 46 1.82 -9.50 6.86
N VAL A 47 2.82 -9.29 5.99
CA VAL A 47 2.78 -8.21 4.99
C VAL A 47 1.76 -8.58 3.92
N VAL A 48 0.73 -7.75 3.77
CA VAL A 48 -0.35 -7.96 2.80
C VAL A 48 -0.29 -7.01 1.61
N ALA A 49 0.45 -5.89 1.75
CA ALA A 49 0.70 -4.95 0.68
C ALA A 49 2.00 -4.18 0.93
N THR A 50 2.60 -3.70 -0.15
CA THR A 50 3.71 -2.75 -0.13
C THR A 50 3.36 -1.53 -0.97
N ALA A 51 3.95 -0.39 -0.63
CA ALA A 51 3.79 0.84 -1.38
C ALA A 51 5.11 1.61 -1.41
N THR A 52 5.37 2.28 -2.52
CA THR A 52 6.45 3.26 -2.64
C THR A 52 5.82 4.61 -2.96
N SER A 53 6.33 5.67 -2.33
CA SER A 53 5.84 7.03 -2.55
C SER A 53 7.01 8.02 -2.62
N THR A 54 6.78 9.10 -3.36
CA THR A 54 7.69 10.24 -3.46
C THR A 54 6.98 11.46 -2.89
N LEU A 55 7.58 12.06 -1.86
CA LEU A 55 7.00 13.18 -1.11
C LEU A 55 7.78 14.45 -1.40
N ALA A 56 7.07 15.55 -1.67
CA ALA A 56 7.67 16.88 -1.64
C ALA A 56 7.89 17.34 -0.20
N LEU A 57 9.07 17.88 0.09
CA LEU A 57 9.42 18.36 1.41
C LEU A 57 9.04 19.83 1.54
N VAL A 58 8.24 20.14 2.55
CA VAL A 58 8.01 21.52 2.99
C VAL A 58 9.16 21.89 3.92
N LEU A 59 10.00 22.83 3.49
CA LEU A 59 11.10 23.36 4.30
C LEU A 59 10.59 24.48 5.21
N PRO A 60 11.12 24.62 6.44
CA PRO A 60 10.86 25.80 7.26
C PRO A 60 11.31 27.06 6.50
N ALA A 61 10.54 28.14 6.66
CA ALA A 61 10.87 29.45 6.10
C ALA A 61 12.10 30.07 6.79
#